data_AF-Q10W77-F1
#
_entry.id   AF-Q10W77-F1
#
_cell.length_a   1.000
_cell.length_b   1.000
_cell.length_c   1.000
_cell.angle_alpha   90.00
_cell.angle_beta   90.00
_cell.angle_gamma   90.00
#
_symmetry.space_group_name_H-M   'P 1'
#
loop_
_entity.id
_entity.type
_entity.pdbx_description
1 polymer ?
#
loop_
_entity_poly.entity_id
_entity_poly.type
_entity_poly.pdbx_seq_one_letter_code
_entity_poly.pdbx_strand_id
1 'polypeptide(L)'
;MAFYKGNQLLAYWKATDFAGYGESRYVNFFAEENESFDRIILSSSNPALETENHAYRLVSEPNTSVPEATSAIGLLIFGAVAYRLRKAK
;
A
#
# COMPACT_ATOMS: atom_id res chain seq x y z
N MET A 1 -10.78 -4.43 -16.08
CA MET A 1 -10.49 -4.89 -14.71
C MET A 1 -11.64 -5.74 -14.23
N ALA A 2 -11.37 -6.93 -13.70
CA ALA A 2 -12.41 -7.87 -13.26
C ALA A 2 -12.05 -8.50 -11.91
N PHE A 3 -13.00 -8.50 -10.98
CA PHE A 3 -12.85 -9.03 -9.62
C PHE A 3 -13.62 -10.33 -9.48
N TYR A 4 -13.03 -11.32 -8.81
CA TYR A 4 -13.62 -12.64 -8.66
C TYR A 4 -13.54 -13.18 -7.22
N LYS A 5 -14.53 -14.00 -6.86
CA LYS A 5 -14.51 -14.91 -5.70
C LYS A 5 -14.76 -16.32 -6.21
N GLY A 6 -13.74 -17.17 -6.13
CA GLY A 6 -13.67 -18.41 -6.91
C GLY A 6 -13.94 -18.17 -8.40
N ASN A 7 -15.03 -18.76 -8.91
CA ASN A 7 -15.47 -18.64 -10.30
C ASN A 7 -16.54 -17.56 -10.52
N GLN A 8 -17.02 -16.90 -9.46
CA GLN A 8 -18.02 -15.85 -9.56
C GLN A 8 -17.34 -14.52 -9.91
N LEU A 9 -17.82 -13.86 -10.97
CA LEU A 9 -17.49 -12.46 -11.26
C LEU A 9 -18.24 -11.57 -10.25
N LEU A 10 -17.49 -10.85 -9.41
CA LEU A 10 -18.04 -9.89 -8.46
C LEU A 10 -18.29 -8.53 -9.11
N ALA A 11 -17.31 -8.04 -9.87
CA ALA A 11 -17.38 -6.74 -10.50
C ALA A 11 -16.48 -6.65 -11.75
N TYR A 12 -16.86 -5.78 -12.67
CA TYR A 12 -16.13 -5.55 -13.92
C TYR A 12 -16.17 -4.07 -14.30
N TRP A 13 -15.01 -3.54 -14.66
CA TRP A 13 -14.83 -2.16 -15.13
C TRP A 13 -13.98 -2.12 -16.40
N LYS A 14 -14.40 -1.29 -17.34
CA LYS A 14 -13.67 -0.92 -18.55
C LYS A 14 -12.85 0.34 -18.30
N ALA A 15 -11.92 0.64 -19.20
CA ALA A 15 -11.09 1.85 -19.11
C ALA A 15 -11.92 3.14 -19.03
N THR A 16 -13.09 3.16 -19.68
CA THR A 16 -14.06 4.28 -19.67
C THR A 16 -14.71 4.51 -18.31
N ASP A 17 -14.67 3.54 -17.41
CA ASP A 17 -15.34 3.63 -16.12
C ASP A 17 -14.48 4.35 -15.08
N PHE A 18 -13.20 4.63 -15.40
CA PHE A 18 -12.28 5.34 -14.52
C PHE A 18 -12.16 6.81 -14.93
N ALA A 19 -12.54 7.69 -14.01
CA ALA A 19 -12.28 9.11 -14.11
C ALA A 19 -10.76 9.38 -14.02
N GLY A 20 -10.23 10.22 -14.91
CA GLY A 20 -8.85 10.67 -14.85
C GLY A 20 -8.50 11.62 -15.98
N TYR A 21 -7.49 12.46 -15.75
CA TYR A 21 -6.94 13.40 -16.73
C TYR A 21 -5.57 12.88 -17.19
N GLY A 22 -5.37 12.74 -18.50
CA GLY A 22 -4.12 12.21 -19.08
C GLY A 22 -4.08 10.68 -19.28
N GLU A 23 -2.89 10.16 -19.58
CA GLU A 23 -2.64 8.76 -19.98
C GLU A 23 -2.55 7.77 -18.81
N SER A 24 -2.27 8.26 -17.60
CA SER A 24 -2.17 7.43 -16.40
C SER A 24 -3.50 7.39 -15.64
N ARG A 25 -3.88 6.19 -15.17
CA ARG A 25 -5.07 5.95 -14.34
C ARG A 25 -4.61 5.23 -13.08
N TYR A 26 -4.87 5.84 -11.92
CA TYR A 26 -4.63 5.22 -10.61
C TYR A 26 -5.95 4.67 -10.09
N VAL A 27 -5.95 3.43 -9.62
CA VAL A 27 -7.13 2.78 -9.06
C VAL A 27 -6.76 2.18 -7.71
N ASN A 28 -7.40 2.69 -6.65
CA ASN A 28 -7.27 2.15 -5.31
C ASN A 28 -8.44 1.21 -5.02
N PHE A 29 -8.15 0.09 -4.37
CA PHE A 29 -9.17 -0.89 -3.96
C PHE A 29 -9.41 -0.76 -2.47
N PHE A 30 -10.65 -0.46 -2.12
CA PHE A 30 -11.13 -0.45 -0.74
C PHE A 30 -12.10 -1.63 -0.60
N ALA A 31 -12.01 -2.31 0.53
CA ALA A 31 -12.93 -3.37 0.91
C ALA A 31 -13.46 -3.06 2.31
N GLU A 32 -14.77 -3.12 2.48
CA GLU A 32 -15.43 -2.99 3.79
C GLU A 32 -15.28 -4.28 4.62
N GLU A 33 -15.68 -4.22 5.88
CA GLU A 33 -15.68 -5.40 6.75
C GLU A 33 -16.52 -6.54 6.13
N ASN A 34 -15.88 -7.70 5.90
CA ASN A 34 -16.41 -8.89 5.22
C ASN A 34 -16.46 -8.85 3.68
N GLU A 35 -16.00 -7.78 3.02
CA GLU A 35 -15.77 -7.79 1.58
C GLU A 35 -14.45 -8.51 1.25
N SER A 36 -14.51 -9.48 0.35
CA SER A 36 -13.36 -10.32 -0.03
C SER A 36 -13.41 -10.67 -1.51
N PHE A 37 -12.24 -10.69 -2.13
CA PHE A 37 -12.00 -11.23 -3.46
C PHE A 37 -10.77 -12.13 -3.42
N ASP A 38 -10.73 -13.13 -4.30
CA ASP A 38 -9.60 -14.06 -4.40
C ASP A 38 -8.67 -13.71 -5.57
N ARG A 39 -9.20 -12.99 -6.56
CA ARG A 39 -8.49 -12.73 -7.81
C ARG A 39 -8.94 -11.44 -8.49
N ILE A 40 -7.95 -10.68 -8.97
CA ILE A 40 -8.13 -9.53 -9.85
C ILE A 40 -7.48 -9.85 -11.20
N ILE A 41 -8.19 -9.56 -12.30
CA ILE A 41 -7.60 -9.53 -13.65
C ILE A 41 -7.50 -8.09 -14.13
N LEU A 42 -6.27 -7.67 -14.43
CA LEU A 42 -5.96 -6.46 -15.17
C LEU A 42 -5.56 -6.86 -16.59
N SER A 43 -6.15 -6.19 -17.59
CA SER A 43 -5.95 -6.51 -19.00
C SER A 43 -5.87 -5.23 -19.81
N SER A 44 -4.91 -5.16 -20.71
CA SER A 44 -4.73 -4.06 -21.66
C SER A 44 -4.49 -4.62 -23.05
N SER A 45 -4.98 -3.93 -24.09
CA SER A 45 -4.61 -4.19 -25.47
C SER A 45 -3.31 -3.46 -25.87
N ASN A 46 -2.79 -2.59 -25.00
CA ASN A 46 -1.58 -1.79 -25.20
C ASN A 46 -0.43 -2.30 -24.30
N PRO A 47 0.83 -2.18 -24.75
CA PRO A 47 1.99 -2.74 -24.07
C PRO A 47 2.34 -2.09 -22.72
N ALA A 48 1.78 -0.92 -22.40
CA ALA A 48 2.08 -0.18 -21.17
C ALA A 48 1.02 -0.44 -20.06
N LEU A 49 0.93 -1.68 -19.58
CA LEU A 49 0.18 -1.98 -18.35
C LEU A 49 1.16 -2.09 -17.20
N GLU A 50 1.31 -1.01 -16.45
CA GLU A 50 2.09 -1.01 -15.21
C GLU A 50 1.15 -1.16 -14.01
N THR A 51 1.54 -2.00 -13.06
CA THR A 51 0.79 -2.24 -11.83
C THR A 51 1.70 -1.96 -10.65
N GLU A 52 1.28 -1.07 -9.77
CA GLU A 52 1.93 -0.82 -8.50
C GLU A 52 0.96 -1.21 -7.39
N ASN A 53 1.38 -2.06 -6.45
CA ASN A 53 0.55 -2.49 -5.33
C ASN A 53 1.04 -1.82 -4.05
N HIS A 54 0.26 -0.85 -3.56
CA HIS A 54 0.46 -0.23 -2.25
C HIS A 54 -0.69 -0.67 -1.35
N ALA A 55 -0.49 -1.78 -0.61
CA ALA A 55 -1.46 -2.19 0.40
C ALA A 55 -1.28 -1.29 1.64
N TYR A 56 -2.26 -0.43 1.91
CA TYR A 56 -2.37 0.27 3.20
C TYR A 56 -3.55 -0.29 3.98
N ARG A 57 -3.38 -0.40 5.29
CA ARG A 57 -4.48 -0.70 6.22
C ARG A 57 -4.80 0.58 6.96
N LEU A 58 -6.02 1.09 6.80
CA LEU A 58 -6.54 2.12 7.68
C LEU A 58 -6.52 1.55 9.10
N VAL A 59 -5.73 2.17 9.96
CA VAL A 59 -5.72 1.85 11.37
C VAL A 59 -7.02 2.38 11.95
N SER A 60 -7.90 1.47 12.41
CA SER A 60 -9.24 1.78 12.91
C SER A 60 -9.23 2.68 14.15
N GLU A 61 -8.08 2.80 14.80
CA GLU A 61 -7.84 3.78 15.86
C GLU A 61 -6.99 4.92 15.29
N PRO A 62 -7.44 6.19 15.39
CA PRO A 62 -6.60 7.34 15.05
C PRO A 62 -5.31 7.46 15.88
N ASN A 63 -5.08 6.53 16.83
CA ASN A 63 -4.00 6.53 17.81
C ASN A 63 -3.20 5.21 17.89
N THR A 64 -3.34 4.23 16.96
CA THR A 64 -2.33 3.16 16.94
C THR A 64 -1.05 3.75 16.35
N SER A 65 -0.18 4.20 17.25
CA SER A 65 1.11 4.76 16.92
C SER A 65 1.89 3.78 16.06
N VAL A 66 1.97 4.07 14.76
CA VAL A 66 3.19 3.72 14.03
C VAL A 66 4.31 4.42 14.81
N PRO A 67 5.38 3.73 15.24
CA PRO A 67 6.42 4.39 16.01
C PRO A 67 6.88 5.64 15.27
N GLU A 68 6.59 6.81 15.82
CA GLU A 68 7.04 8.08 15.26
C GLU A 68 8.57 8.09 15.19
N ALA A 69 9.13 9.04 14.44
CA ALA A 69 10.57 9.21 14.23
C ALA A 69 11.40 9.45 15.52
N THR A 70 10.84 9.30 16.72
CA THR A 70 11.57 9.14 17.98
C THR A 70 12.53 7.96 17.97
N SER A 71 12.31 6.97 17.09
CA SER A 71 13.30 5.92 16.77
C SER A 71 14.65 6.47 16.27
N ALA A 72 14.67 7.61 15.56
CA ALA A 72 15.90 8.24 15.09
C ALA A 72 16.70 8.92 16.22
N ILE A 73 16.01 9.52 17.19
CA ILE A 73 16.65 10.09 18.40
C ILE A 73 17.24 8.98 19.26
N GLY A 74 16.54 7.85 19.40
CA GLY A 74 17.07 6.67 20.06
C GLY A 74 18.37 6.17 19.41
N LEU A 75 18.41 6.07 18.08
CA LEU A 75 19.60 5.65 17.33
C LEU A 75 20.80 6.60 17.55
N LEU A 76 20.55 7.91 17.60
CA LEU A 76 21.59 8.92 17.86
C LEU A 76 22.17 8.80 19.28
N ILE A 77 21.32 8.58 20.28
CA ILE A 77 21.77 8.38 21.67
C ILE A 77 22.59 7.09 21.80
N PHE A 78 22.11 5.98 21.24
CA PHE A 78 22.86 4.73 21.23
C PHE A 78 24.22 4.87 20.52
N GLY A 79 24.26 5.55 19.37
CA GLY A 79 25.51 5.83 18.64
C GLY A 79 26.50 6.67 19.47
N ALA A 80 26.03 7.72 20.13
CA ALA A 80 26.86 8.59 20.95
C ALA A 80 27.44 7.86 22.18
N VAL A 81 26.64 7.00 22.83
CA VAL A 81 27.09 6.19 23.97
C VAL A 81 28.11 5.15 23.53
N ALA A 82 27.86 4.42 22.43
CA ALA A 82 28.80 3.44 21.89
C ALA A 82 30.15 4.07 21.49
N TYR A 83 30.13 5.27 20.88
CA TYR A 83 31.34 6.02 20.55
C TYR A 83 32.15 6.42 21.80
N ARG A 84 31.48 6.91 22.85
CA ARG A 84 32.17 7.26 24.11
C ARG A 84 32.77 6.04 24.80
N LEU A 85 32.05 4.92 24.86
CA LEU A 85 32.55 3.69 25.46
C LEU A 85 33.77 3.12 24.70
N ARG A 86 33.81 3.27 23.37
CA ARG A 86 34.97 2.91 22.56
C ARG A 86 36.19 3.79 22.82
N LYS A 87 36.00 5.08 23.12
CA LYS A 87 37.09 6.04 23.35
C LYS A 87 37.65 6.01 24.79
N ALA A 88 36.89 5.46 25.73
CA ALA A 88 37.28 5.31 27.13
C ALA A 88 38.08 4.01 27.42
N LYS A 89 38.36 3.22 26.38
CA LYS A 89 39.16 2.01 26.40
C LYS A 89 40.47 2.27 25.64
#